data_AF-A0A073J2Y7-F1
#
_entry.id   AF-A0A073J2Y7-F1
#
_cell.length_a   1.000
_cell.length_b   1.000
_cell.length_c   1.000
_cell.angle_alpha   90.00
_cell.angle_beta   90.00
_cell.angle_gamma   90.00
#
_symmetry.space_group_name_H-M   'P 1'
#
loop_
_entity.id
_entity.type
_entity.pdbx_description
1 polymer ?
#
loop_
_entity_poly.entity_id
_entity_poly.type
_entity_poly.pdbx_seq_one_letter_code
_entity_poly.pdbx_strand_id
1 'polypeptide(L)'
;MSEQGPVNPPMVHPGAVAAERVAEVPVRAQDLVIKLRAGQQVQQAICAAVADAGCDAAWVDVAGLVCAPFAYVMPAASPDGARVAWYSDTYRPDGPVRVSVGGISVGRLGQGDFTHCHGLWSFSGGAALGHMLAPDCTVAEPVTLRGVGLCGGRFDRLPDGETGFDLFRACPVGDPVRDADAVMMTIRPNMDIVETIEAVAQRHGIRNGAIMGLGSVNGARFSDAPDMPSAITEFIITRGQLTDGAAQIALSAVDMAGDVFSGTVQRGGVPVSITAEIVVRAI
;
A
#
# COMPACT_ATOMS: atom_id res chain seq x y z
N MET A 1 -13.36 -10.25 25.30
CA MET A 1 -13.88 -9.10 24.55
C MET A 1 -14.64 -9.66 23.37
N SER A 2 -15.90 -9.30 23.18
CA SER A 2 -16.62 -9.68 21.95
C SER A 2 -15.89 -9.05 20.76
N GLU A 3 -15.35 -9.86 19.84
CA GLU A 3 -14.91 -9.36 18.53
C GLU A 3 -16.15 -8.74 17.86
N GLN A 4 -16.20 -7.41 17.86
CA GLN A 4 -17.21 -6.70 17.09
C GLN A 4 -16.74 -6.76 15.64
N GLY A 5 -17.57 -7.32 14.76
CA GLY A 5 -17.29 -7.39 13.32
C GLY A 5 -17.09 -6.01 12.68
N PRO A 6 -16.89 -5.94 11.35
CA PRO A 6 -16.54 -4.70 10.66
C PRO A 6 -17.54 -3.56 10.90
N VAL A 7 -17.06 -2.32 10.81
CA VAL A 7 -17.89 -1.10 10.98
C VAL A 7 -18.97 -1.02 9.91
N ASN A 8 -18.59 -1.32 8.67
CA ASN A 8 -19.45 -1.27 7.51
C ASN A 8 -19.88 -2.68 7.08
N PRO A 9 -21.05 -2.82 6.40
CA PRO A 9 -21.38 -4.08 5.72
C PRO A 9 -20.35 -4.39 4.62
N PRO A 10 -20.19 -5.67 4.23
CA PRO A 10 -19.34 -6.05 3.11
C PRO A 10 -19.69 -5.27 1.83
N MET A 11 -18.67 -4.87 1.07
CA MET A 11 -18.84 -4.17 -0.20
C MET A 11 -19.30 -5.14 -1.28
N VAL A 12 -20.23 -4.68 -2.12
CA VAL A 12 -20.67 -5.40 -3.32
C VAL A 12 -19.99 -4.78 -4.53
N HIS A 13 -19.04 -5.51 -5.11
CA HIS A 13 -18.33 -5.10 -6.32
C HIS A 13 -19.13 -5.47 -7.58
N PRO A 14 -18.88 -4.79 -8.73
CA PRO A 14 -19.67 -4.98 -9.93
C PRO A 14 -19.54 -6.38 -10.55
N GLY A 15 -18.40 -7.04 -10.37
CA GLY A 15 -18.13 -8.37 -10.90
C GLY A 15 -18.36 -9.51 -9.91
N ALA A 16 -18.21 -10.73 -10.41
CA ALA A 16 -18.25 -11.92 -9.57
C ALA A 16 -17.06 -11.93 -8.60
N VAL A 17 -17.32 -12.36 -7.36
CA VAL A 17 -16.28 -12.53 -6.33
C VAL A 17 -15.20 -13.49 -6.84
N ALA A 18 -13.95 -13.02 -6.87
CA ALA A 18 -12.81 -13.85 -7.25
C ALA A 18 -12.65 -15.02 -6.27
N ALA A 19 -12.48 -16.23 -6.81
CA ALA A 19 -12.33 -17.45 -6.01
C ALA A 19 -11.05 -17.44 -5.17
N GLU A 20 -9.94 -16.97 -5.74
CA GLU A 20 -8.71 -16.70 -5.01
C GLU A 20 -8.85 -15.35 -4.31
N ARG A 21 -8.82 -15.31 -2.97
CA ARG A 21 -8.95 -14.05 -2.20
C ARG A 21 -7.62 -13.36 -1.91
N VAL A 22 -6.53 -14.10 -1.98
CA VAL A 22 -5.18 -13.62 -1.69
C VAL A 22 -4.25 -14.17 -2.76
N ALA A 23 -3.62 -13.29 -3.54
CA ALA A 23 -2.49 -13.65 -4.37
C ALA A 23 -1.23 -13.40 -3.55
N GLU A 24 -0.44 -14.43 -3.27
CA GLU A 24 0.76 -14.33 -2.45
C GLU A 24 1.96 -15.01 -3.10
N VAL A 25 3.13 -14.48 -2.86
CA VAL A 25 4.39 -14.95 -3.45
C VAL A 25 5.47 -14.94 -2.36
N PRO A 26 6.02 -16.11 -2.01
CA PRO A 26 7.24 -16.20 -1.21
C PRO A 26 8.41 -15.60 -1.99
N VAL A 27 9.15 -14.70 -1.35
CA VAL A 27 10.25 -13.94 -1.96
C VAL A 27 11.44 -13.88 -1.03
N ARG A 28 12.61 -13.58 -1.60
CA ARG A 28 13.78 -13.19 -0.83
C ARG A 28 13.80 -11.67 -0.69
N ALA A 29 14.01 -11.18 0.52
CA ALA A 29 14.11 -9.77 0.84
C ALA A 29 15.56 -9.32 1.05
N GLN A 30 15.86 -8.08 0.69
CA GLN A 30 17.12 -7.42 1.04
C GLN A 30 16.88 -5.96 1.40
N ASP A 31 17.72 -5.41 2.28
CA ASP A 31 17.68 -3.99 2.62
C ASP A 31 18.17 -3.13 1.45
N LEU A 32 17.44 -2.07 1.17
CA LEU A 32 17.78 -1.07 0.16
C LEU A 32 18.10 0.27 0.82
N VAL A 33 19.12 0.95 0.27
CA VAL A 33 19.43 2.35 0.55
C VAL A 33 19.39 3.10 -0.77
N ILE A 34 18.38 3.94 -0.95
CA ILE A 34 18.08 4.62 -2.22
C ILE A 34 18.44 6.09 -2.07
N LYS A 35 19.41 6.57 -2.86
CA LYS A 35 19.84 7.97 -2.84
C LYS A 35 19.23 8.73 -4.01
N LEU A 36 18.36 9.69 -3.70
CA LEU A 36 17.75 10.56 -4.70
C LEU A 36 18.40 11.94 -4.67
N ARG A 37 18.56 12.53 -5.85
CA ARG A 37 19.08 13.88 -6.08
C ARG A 37 17.94 14.80 -6.48
N ALA A 38 18.08 16.08 -6.16
CA ALA A 38 17.18 17.11 -6.65
C ALA A 38 17.10 17.09 -8.19
N GLY A 39 15.90 17.32 -8.72
CA GLY A 39 15.60 17.32 -10.16
C GLY A 39 15.29 15.96 -10.76
N GLN A 40 15.37 14.86 -10.00
CA GLN A 40 14.96 13.54 -10.49
C GLN A 40 13.45 13.34 -10.39
N GLN A 41 12.84 12.71 -11.41
CA GLN A 41 11.45 12.24 -11.31
C GLN A 41 11.39 11.08 -10.29
N VAL A 42 10.41 11.12 -9.38
CA VAL A 42 10.31 10.19 -8.25
C VAL A 42 10.20 8.73 -8.70
N GLN A 43 9.21 8.40 -9.55
CA GLN A 43 9.02 7.01 -10.00
C GLN A 43 10.27 6.48 -10.70
N GLN A 44 10.75 7.19 -11.74
CA GLN A 44 11.91 6.77 -12.50
C GLN A 44 13.14 6.53 -11.60
N ALA A 45 13.42 7.42 -10.66
CA ALA A 45 14.61 7.32 -9.84
C ALA A 45 14.53 6.19 -8.80
N ILE A 46 13.36 5.95 -8.21
CA ILE A 46 13.14 4.83 -7.30
C ILE A 46 13.20 3.49 -8.06
N CYS A 47 12.50 3.37 -9.18
CA CYS A 47 12.51 2.16 -10.00
C CYS A 47 13.91 1.82 -10.51
N ALA A 48 14.67 2.81 -10.97
CA ALA A 48 16.05 2.62 -11.38
C ALA A 48 16.92 2.09 -10.22
N ALA A 49 16.79 2.66 -9.02
CA ALA A 49 17.57 2.20 -7.87
C ALA A 49 17.22 0.77 -7.43
N VAL A 50 15.94 0.37 -7.53
CA VAL A 50 15.50 -1.00 -7.25
C VAL A 50 16.06 -1.98 -8.30
N ALA A 51 16.00 -1.60 -9.58
CA ALA A 51 16.56 -2.40 -10.66
C ALA A 51 18.09 -2.54 -10.58
N ASP A 52 18.80 -1.45 -10.27
CA ASP A 52 20.26 -1.44 -10.06
C ASP A 52 20.68 -2.33 -8.88
N ALA A 53 19.81 -2.50 -7.89
CA ALA A 53 19.99 -3.42 -6.77
C ALA A 53 19.65 -4.89 -7.11
N GLY A 54 19.26 -5.18 -8.35
CA GLY A 54 18.91 -6.52 -8.82
C GLY A 54 17.60 -7.08 -8.28
N CYS A 55 16.69 -6.21 -7.82
CA CYS A 55 15.40 -6.61 -7.26
C CYS A 55 14.29 -6.59 -8.32
N ASP A 56 13.33 -7.50 -8.22
CA ASP A 56 12.15 -7.59 -9.09
C ASP A 56 11.06 -6.57 -8.69
N ALA A 57 11.00 -6.26 -7.40
CA ALA A 57 10.08 -5.31 -6.78
C ALA A 57 10.69 -4.73 -5.49
N ALA A 58 9.99 -3.78 -4.87
CA ALA A 58 10.37 -3.27 -3.56
C ALA A 58 9.16 -2.66 -2.82
N TRP A 59 9.27 -2.62 -1.50
CA TRP A 59 8.59 -1.62 -0.67
C TRP A 59 9.60 -0.56 -0.26
N VAL A 60 9.32 0.72 -0.47
CA VAL A 60 10.23 1.81 -0.08
C VAL A 60 9.50 2.80 0.84
N ASP A 61 10.13 3.11 1.97
CA ASP A 61 9.70 4.20 2.86
C ASP A 61 10.15 5.53 2.24
N VAL A 62 9.17 6.40 1.97
CA VAL A 62 9.38 7.71 1.33
C VAL A 62 9.27 8.87 2.32
N ALA A 63 9.21 8.61 3.63
CA ALA A 63 9.26 9.65 4.65
C ALA A 63 10.54 10.50 4.50
N GLY A 64 10.38 11.82 4.61
CA GLY A 64 11.45 12.79 4.40
C GLY A 64 11.65 13.21 2.94
N LEU A 65 10.97 12.58 1.97
CA LEU A 65 10.95 13.04 0.59
C LEU A 65 10.35 14.44 0.50
N VAL A 66 11.02 15.33 -0.24
CA VAL A 66 10.51 16.66 -0.58
C VAL A 66 10.38 16.75 -2.08
N CYS A 67 9.22 17.17 -2.57
CA CYS A 67 8.93 17.24 -4.00
C CYS A 67 8.43 18.61 -4.45
N ALA A 68 8.82 19.01 -5.66
CA ALA A 68 8.31 20.17 -6.39
C ALA A 68 8.65 20.01 -7.89
N PRO A 69 7.65 19.88 -8.80
CA PRO A 69 6.22 19.78 -8.52
C PRO A 69 5.84 18.49 -7.77
N PHE A 70 4.61 18.48 -7.24
CA PHE A 70 3.97 17.34 -6.59
C PHE A 70 2.53 17.20 -7.08
N ALA A 71 2.06 15.96 -7.21
CA ALA A 71 0.72 15.65 -7.67
C ALA A 71 0.15 14.44 -6.91
N TYR A 72 -1.11 14.55 -6.52
CA TYR A 72 -1.80 13.45 -5.84
C TYR A 72 -3.30 13.45 -6.15
N VAL A 73 -3.95 12.32 -5.84
CA VAL A 73 -5.40 12.15 -5.87
C VAL A 73 -5.88 11.63 -4.51
N MET A 74 -7.16 11.82 -4.25
CA MET A 74 -7.87 11.33 -3.06
C MET A 74 -8.92 10.28 -3.48
N PRO A 75 -9.38 9.43 -2.55
CA PRO A 75 -10.50 8.54 -2.83
C PRO A 75 -11.76 9.36 -3.16
N ALA A 76 -12.54 8.90 -4.12
CA ALA A 76 -13.76 9.56 -4.58
C ALA A 76 -14.84 8.56 -4.98
N ALA A 77 -16.08 9.03 -5.13
CA ALA A 77 -17.16 8.22 -5.68
C ALA A 77 -16.98 8.03 -7.19
N SER A 78 -17.41 6.87 -7.70
CA SER A 78 -17.46 6.60 -9.13
C SER A 78 -18.44 7.56 -9.83
N PRO A 79 -18.01 8.31 -10.87
CA PRO A 79 -18.88 9.27 -11.56
C PRO A 79 -20.10 8.64 -12.23
N ASP A 80 -19.96 7.40 -12.72
CA ASP A 80 -20.99 6.66 -13.44
C ASP A 80 -21.57 5.48 -12.63
N GLY A 81 -21.02 5.23 -11.43
CA GLY A 81 -21.41 4.11 -10.57
C GLY A 81 -21.00 2.73 -11.10
N ALA A 82 -20.19 2.66 -12.17
CA ALA A 82 -19.73 1.38 -12.72
C ALA A 82 -18.73 0.67 -11.80
N ARG A 83 -18.11 1.41 -10.88
CA ARG A 83 -17.23 0.91 -9.82
C ARG A 83 -17.70 1.42 -8.47
N VAL A 84 -17.27 0.78 -7.40
CA VAL A 84 -17.63 1.19 -6.03
C VAL A 84 -16.85 2.40 -5.51
N ALA A 85 -15.76 2.76 -6.19
CA ALA A 85 -14.88 3.89 -5.85
C ALA A 85 -14.24 4.46 -7.13
N TRP A 86 -13.52 5.57 -6.98
CA TRP A 86 -12.75 6.24 -8.01
C TRP A 86 -11.65 7.11 -7.38
N TYR A 87 -10.87 7.79 -8.22
CA TYR A 87 -9.95 8.84 -7.79
C TYR A 87 -10.54 10.22 -8.04
N SER A 88 -10.30 11.15 -7.14
CA SER A 88 -10.64 12.57 -7.33
C SER A 88 -9.96 13.17 -8.56
N ASP A 89 -10.29 14.44 -8.85
CA ASP A 89 -9.42 15.27 -9.66
C ASP A 89 -8.01 15.34 -9.06
N THR A 90 -7.02 15.60 -9.91
CA THR A 90 -5.63 15.72 -9.46
C THR A 90 -5.38 17.03 -8.72
N TYR A 91 -4.90 16.92 -7.48
CA TYR A 91 -4.41 18.04 -6.70
C TYR A 91 -2.94 18.31 -6.99
N ARG A 92 -2.59 19.59 -7.16
CA ARG A 92 -1.22 20.05 -7.43
C ARG A 92 -0.89 21.23 -6.50
N PRO A 93 -0.44 20.95 -5.26
CA PRO A 93 -0.04 22.02 -4.35
C PRO A 93 1.07 22.89 -4.93
N ASP A 94 1.00 24.19 -4.66
CA ASP A 94 2.06 25.12 -5.02
C ASP A 94 3.27 24.97 -4.10
N GLY A 95 4.47 24.92 -4.70
CA GLY A 95 5.74 24.89 -3.99
C GLY A 95 6.10 23.50 -3.43
N PRO A 96 7.07 23.45 -2.49
CA PRO A 96 7.57 22.19 -1.94
C PRO A 96 6.51 21.47 -1.09
N VAL A 97 6.36 20.17 -1.34
CA VAL A 97 5.56 19.24 -0.54
C VAL A 97 6.50 18.30 0.21
N ARG A 98 6.33 18.18 1.53
CA ARG A 98 7.15 17.32 2.40
C ARG A 98 6.35 16.12 2.86
N VAL A 99 6.85 14.92 2.56
CA VAL A 99 6.27 13.65 2.99
C VAL A 99 6.70 13.35 4.42
N SER A 100 5.73 13.23 5.32
CA SER A 100 5.95 12.92 6.74
C SER A 100 5.87 11.42 7.02
N VAL A 101 4.97 10.73 6.32
CA VAL A 101 4.79 9.28 6.33
C VAL A 101 4.47 8.90 4.89
N GLY A 102 5.05 7.81 4.39
CA GLY A 102 4.61 7.28 3.11
C GLY A 102 5.35 6.01 2.72
N GLY A 103 4.69 5.21 1.90
CA GLY A 103 5.24 4.00 1.34
C GLY A 103 4.97 3.92 -0.15
N ILE A 104 5.88 3.30 -0.89
CA ILE A 104 5.74 3.05 -2.31
C ILE A 104 6.01 1.58 -2.62
N SER A 105 5.02 0.92 -3.20
CA SER A 105 5.17 -0.38 -3.85
C SER A 105 5.76 -0.16 -5.25
N VAL A 106 6.83 -0.89 -5.57
CA VAL A 106 7.48 -0.87 -6.87
C VAL A 106 7.15 -2.17 -7.62
N GLY A 107 6.72 -2.04 -8.86
CA GLY A 107 6.34 -3.16 -9.71
C GLY A 107 6.28 -2.78 -11.19
N ARG A 108 5.36 -3.37 -11.95
CA ARG A 108 5.30 -3.22 -13.42
C ARG A 108 3.90 -2.96 -13.94
N LEU A 109 3.85 -2.24 -15.07
CA LEU A 109 2.69 -2.18 -15.96
C LEU A 109 3.14 -2.65 -17.34
N GLY A 110 2.78 -3.89 -17.69
CA GLY A 110 3.33 -4.56 -18.86
C GLY A 110 4.86 -4.68 -18.75
N GLN A 111 5.58 -4.07 -19.68
CA GLN A 111 7.06 -4.03 -19.65
C GLN A 111 7.62 -2.77 -18.97
N GLY A 112 6.76 -1.79 -18.66
CA GLY A 112 7.15 -0.52 -18.04
C GLY A 112 7.21 -0.60 -16.52
N ASP A 113 7.95 0.33 -15.93
CA ASP A 113 7.95 0.54 -14.49
C ASP A 113 6.61 1.11 -14.02
N PHE A 114 6.15 0.67 -12.86
CA PHE A 114 4.97 1.21 -12.21
C PHE A 114 5.16 1.28 -10.71
N THR A 115 4.55 2.28 -10.08
CA THR A 115 4.55 2.42 -8.63
C THR A 115 3.17 2.74 -8.11
N HIS A 116 2.90 2.32 -6.88
CA HIS A 116 1.72 2.69 -6.12
C HIS A 116 2.19 3.30 -4.80
N CYS A 117 1.80 4.54 -4.49
CA CYS A 117 2.30 5.26 -3.34
C CYS A 117 1.18 5.97 -2.56
N HIS A 118 1.08 5.67 -1.26
CA HIS A 118 0.25 6.41 -0.31
C HIS A 118 1.13 7.10 0.73
N GLY A 119 0.64 8.22 1.25
CA GLY A 119 1.34 8.92 2.31
C GLY A 119 0.60 10.13 2.85
N LEU A 120 1.15 10.69 3.92
CA LEU A 120 0.75 11.94 4.56
C LEU A 120 1.82 13.00 4.32
N TRP A 121 1.43 14.14 3.78
CA TRP A 121 2.34 15.22 3.44
C TRP A 121 1.81 16.60 3.83
N SER A 122 2.73 17.54 4.01
CA SER A 122 2.45 18.94 4.30
C SER A 122 2.97 19.86 3.21
N PHE A 123 2.25 20.95 2.95
CA PHE A 123 2.56 22.01 2.00
C PHE A 123 2.05 23.35 2.53
N SER A 124 2.34 24.45 1.83
CA SER A 124 1.98 25.82 2.27
C SER A 124 0.47 26.00 2.54
N GLY A 125 -0.37 25.30 1.78
CA GLY A 125 -1.83 25.31 1.90
C GLY A 125 -2.44 24.34 2.90
N GLY A 126 -1.64 23.52 3.60
CA GLY A 126 -2.14 22.56 4.59
C GLY A 126 -1.45 21.20 4.55
N ALA A 127 -2.16 20.16 4.97
CA ALA A 127 -1.70 18.79 4.93
C ALA A 127 -2.77 17.91 4.28
N ALA A 128 -2.35 16.81 3.67
CA ALA A 128 -3.24 15.82 3.08
C ALA A 128 -2.62 14.42 3.18
N LEU A 129 -3.51 13.43 3.21
CA LEU A 129 -3.17 12.03 2.94
C LEU A 129 -3.82 11.67 1.61
N GLY A 130 -3.15 10.85 0.79
CA GLY A 130 -3.76 10.35 -0.43
C GLY A 130 -2.83 9.46 -1.23
N HIS A 131 -3.11 9.39 -2.53
CA HIS A 131 -2.34 8.64 -3.51
C HIS A 131 -1.41 9.57 -4.30
N MET A 132 -0.11 9.39 -4.16
CA MET A 132 0.90 10.16 -4.90
C MET A 132 0.99 9.68 -6.34
N LEU A 133 0.87 10.60 -7.28
CA LEU A 133 1.16 10.36 -8.70
C LEU A 133 2.67 10.50 -8.92
N ALA A 134 3.43 9.47 -8.52
CA ALA A 134 4.90 9.49 -8.55
C ALA A 134 5.55 9.85 -9.92
N PRO A 135 4.97 9.51 -11.09
CA PRO A 135 5.47 10.00 -12.39
C PRO A 135 5.42 11.52 -12.57
N ASP A 136 4.52 12.20 -11.86
CA ASP A 136 4.27 13.64 -11.93
C ASP A 136 4.99 14.42 -10.82
N CYS A 137 5.79 13.72 -10.00
CA CYS A 137 6.51 14.30 -8.88
C CYS A 137 8.02 14.36 -9.17
N THR A 138 8.65 15.47 -8.78
CA THR A 138 10.10 15.68 -8.91
C THR A 138 10.71 15.92 -7.54
N VAL A 139 11.82 15.25 -7.24
CA VAL A 139 12.58 15.45 -6.00
C VAL A 139 13.11 16.89 -5.96
N ALA A 140 12.76 17.64 -4.91
CA ALA A 140 13.20 19.02 -4.71
C ALA A 140 14.49 19.11 -3.88
N GLU A 141 14.66 18.23 -2.91
CA GLU A 141 15.83 18.17 -2.02
C GLU A 141 16.45 16.77 -2.07
N PRO A 142 17.79 16.63 -2.08
CA PRO A 142 18.43 15.33 -2.00
C PRO A 142 18.00 14.57 -0.75
N VAL A 143 17.73 13.27 -0.88
CA VAL A 143 17.26 12.43 0.23
C VAL A 143 17.84 11.02 0.12
N THR A 144 18.04 10.37 1.28
CA THR A 144 18.33 8.94 1.34
C THR A 144 17.14 8.21 1.93
N LEU A 145 16.50 7.38 1.11
CA LEU A 145 15.35 6.55 1.46
C LEU A 145 15.82 5.14 1.82
N ARG A 146 14.97 4.42 2.56
CA ARG A 146 15.18 3.02 2.93
C ARG A 146 14.05 2.16 2.35
N GLY A 147 14.35 0.92 2.03
CA GLY A 147 13.34 0.00 1.55
C GLY A 147 13.72 -1.46 1.73
N VAL A 148 12.79 -2.31 1.34
CA VAL A 148 12.95 -3.76 1.24
C VAL A 148 12.81 -4.12 -0.22
N GLY A 149 13.91 -4.52 -0.84
CA GLY A 149 13.94 -5.08 -2.19
C GLY A 149 13.53 -6.54 -2.16
N LEU A 150 12.83 -6.99 -3.20
CA LEU A 150 12.21 -8.31 -3.29
C LEU A 150 12.69 -9.03 -4.55
N CYS A 151 13.07 -10.30 -4.40
CA CYS A 151 13.50 -11.16 -5.50
C CYS A 151 12.67 -12.45 -5.56
N GLY A 152 12.30 -12.88 -6.77
CA GLY A 152 11.45 -14.04 -7.05
C GLY A 152 9.95 -13.71 -7.15
N GLY A 153 9.59 -12.44 -7.03
CA GLY A 153 8.20 -11.97 -7.10
C GLY A 153 8.13 -10.46 -7.34
N ARG A 154 7.07 -10.02 -8.02
CA ARG A 154 6.79 -8.60 -8.26
C ARG A 154 5.31 -8.28 -8.25
N PHE A 155 4.97 -7.01 -8.11
CA PHE A 155 3.60 -6.54 -8.33
C PHE A 155 3.40 -6.21 -9.80
N ASP A 156 2.46 -6.89 -10.46
CA ASP A 156 2.03 -6.58 -11.82
C ASP A 156 0.66 -5.90 -11.77
N ARG A 157 0.53 -4.75 -12.45
CA ARG A 157 -0.76 -4.07 -12.60
C ARG A 157 -1.60 -4.82 -13.63
N LEU A 158 -2.60 -5.55 -13.15
CA LEU A 158 -3.40 -6.47 -13.95
C LEU A 158 -4.91 -6.22 -13.75
N PRO A 159 -5.73 -6.42 -14.79
CA PRO A 159 -7.17 -6.27 -14.67
C PRO A 159 -7.74 -7.25 -13.66
N ASP A 160 -8.71 -6.78 -12.88
CA ASP A 160 -9.45 -7.55 -11.90
C ASP A 160 -10.96 -7.49 -12.21
N GLY A 161 -11.52 -8.66 -12.49
CA GLY A 161 -12.90 -8.80 -12.93
C GLY A 161 -13.93 -8.54 -11.84
N GLU A 162 -13.58 -8.70 -10.56
CA GLU A 162 -14.47 -8.44 -9.43
C GLU A 162 -14.67 -6.94 -9.25
N THR A 163 -13.57 -6.21 -9.07
CA THR A 163 -13.57 -4.78 -8.74
C THR A 163 -13.79 -3.88 -9.96
N GLY A 164 -13.46 -4.37 -11.16
CA GLY A 164 -13.43 -3.58 -12.39
C GLY A 164 -12.23 -2.64 -12.50
N PHE A 165 -11.26 -2.71 -11.57
CA PHE A 165 -10.01 -1.97 -11.57
C PHE A 165 -8.84 -2.81 -12.10
N ASP A 166 -7.73 -2.16 -12.44
CA ASP A 166 -6.45 -2.85 -12.53
C ASP A 166 -5.79 -2.83 -11.15
N LEU A 167 -5.56 -4.01 -10.56
CA LEU A 167 -4.94 -4.14 -9.25
C LEU A 167 -3.45 -4.46 -9.39
N PHE A 168 -2.66 -4.01 -8.42
CA PHE A 168 -1.28 -4.44 -8.28
C PHE A 168 -1.24 -5.83 -7.64
N ARG A 169 -1.15 -6.85 -8.49
CA ARG A 169 -1.20 -8.26 -8.10
C ARG A 169 0.20 -8.79 -7.86
N ALA A 170 0.43 -9.43 -6.71
CA ALA A 170 1.65 -10.20 -6.48
C ALA A 170 1.74 -11.37 -7.46
N CYS A 171 2.83 -11.45 -8.21
CA CYS A 171 3.08 -12.47 -9.23
C CYS A 171 4.49 -13.02 -9.10
N PRO A 172 4.69 -14.35 -9.23
CA PRO A 172 6.02 -14.95 -9.16
C PRO A 172 6.87 -14.52 -10.36
N VAL A 173 8.18 -14.43 -10.12
CA VAL A 173 9.18 -14.19 -11.16
C VAL A 173 10.16 -15.34 -11.17
N GLY A 174 10.20 -16.08 -12.28
CA GLY A 174 11.05 -17.27 -12.41
C GLY A 174 10.56 -18.45 -11.56
N ASP A 175 11.51 -19.27 -11.12
CA ASP A 175 11.23 -20.46 -10.31
C ASP A 175 10.94 -20.08 -8.84
N PRO A 176 10.16 -20.91 -8.10
CA PRO A 176 9.89 -20.68 -6.69
C PRO A 176 11.15 -20.49 -5.83
N VAL A 177 11.14 -19.48 -4.96
CA VAL A 177 12.24 -19.19 -4.03
C VAL A 177 12.28 -20.24 -2.91
N ARG A 178 13.41 -20.92 -2.75
CA ARG A 178 13.57 -22.00 -1.75
C ARG A 178 13.81 -21.51 -0.32
N ASP A 179 14.51 -20.39 -0.16
CA ASP A 179 14.83 -19.77 1.14
C ASP A 179 14.13 -18.41 1.25
N ALA A 180 12.82 -18.40 1.05
CA ALA A 180 12.04 -17.18 1.18
C ALA A 180 12.03 -16.72 2.65
N ASP A 181 12.44 -15.47 2.88
CA ASP A 181 12.42 -14.80 4.18
C ASP A 181 11.38 -13.67 4.22
N ALA A 182 10.60 -13.54 3.15
CA ALA A 182 9.46 -12.64 3.08
C ALA A 182 8.34 -13.24 2.21
N VAL A 183 7.15 -12.67 2.36
CA VAL A 183 6.01 -12.92 1.48
C VAL A 183 5.40 -11.58 1.09
N MET A 184 5.19 -11.40 -0.22
CA MET A 184 4.42 -10.28 -0.75
C MET A 184 3.03 -10.78 -1.16
N MET A 185 2.01 -9.96 -0.95
CA MET A 185 0.64 -10.37 -1.20
C MET A 185 -0.26 -9.22 -1.64
N THR A 186 -1.27 -9.58 -2.42
CA THR A 186 -2.42 -8.74 -2.78
C THR A 186 -3.65 -9.35 -2.13
N ILE A 187 -4.25 -8.61 -1.21
CA ILE A 187 -5.48 -8.98 -0.50
C ILE A 187 -6.65 -8.34 -1.23
N ARG A 188 -7.62 -9.16 -1.66
CA ARG A 188 -8.82 -8.73 -2.38
C ARG A 188 -9.92 -8.21 -1.44
N PRO A 189 -10.99 -7.58 -1.96
CA PRO A 189 -12.03 -6.96 -1.14
C PRO A 189 -12.64 -7.85 -0.05
N ASN A 190 -13.18 -7.22 0.98
CA ASN A 190 -13.91 -7.84 2.09
C ASN A 190 -13.09 -8.81 2.97
N MET A 191 -11.80 -9.01 2.70
CA MET A 191 -10.91 -9.75 3.60
C MET A 191 -10.37 -8.82 4.67
N ASP A 192 -10.34 -9.30 5.92
CA ASP A 192 -9.70 -8.55 7.01
C ASP A 192 -8.17 -8.58 6.85
N ILE A 193 -7.53 -7.42 6.92
CA ILE A 193 -6.09 -7.28 6.72
C ILE A 193 -5.30 -8.05 7.78
N VAL A 194 -5.67 -7.92 9.06
CA VAL A 194 -4.93 -8.52 10.17
C VAL A 194 -5.03 -10.04 10.10
N GLU A 195 -6.26 -10.57 10.00
CA GLU A 195 -6.48 -12.02 9.92
C GLU A 195 -5.79 -12.65 8.71
N THR A 196 -5.84 -11.96 7.57
CA THR A 196 -5.20 -12.43 6.34
C THR A 196 -3.68 -12.50 6.50
N ILE A 197 -3.06 -11.46 7.07
CA ILE A 197 -1.61 -11.43 7.30
C ILE A 197 -1.18 -12.55 8.25
N GLU A 198 -1.90 -12.76 9.35
CA GLU A 198 -1.62 -13.84 10.31
C GLU A 198 -1.70 -15.21 9.62
N ALA A 199 -2.75 -15.45 8.83
CA ALA A 199 -2.96 -16.71 8.10
C ALA A 199 -1.90 -16.96 7.02
N VAL A 200 -1.48 -15.92 6.30
CA VAL A 200 -0.41 -16.01 5.28
C VAL A 200 0.93 -16.26 5.97
N ALA A 201 1.26 -15.49 7.01
CA ALA A 201 2.51 -15.65 7.75
C ALA A 201 2.63 -17.05 8.36
N GLN A 202 1.54 -17.60 8.92
CA GLN A 202 1.50 -18.96 9.44
C GLN A 202 1.82 -20.00 8.35
N ARG A 203 1.22 -19.88 7.15
CA ARG A 203 1.46 -20.80 6.02
C ARG A 203 2.91 -20.79 5.54
N HIS A 204 3.58 -19.65 5.65
CA HIS A 204 4.99 -19.49 5.27
C HIS A 204 5.96 -19.61 6.45
N GLY A 205 5.48 -19.98 7.64
CA GLY A 205 6.33 -20.20 8.81
C GLY A 205 6.97 -18.93 9.39
N ILE A 206 6.50 -17.73 9.02
CA ILE A 206 6.99 -16.46 9.56
C ILE A 206 6.29 -16.22 10.90
N ARG A 207 7.07 -16.27 11.99
CA ARG A 207 6.55 -16.00 13.35
C ARG A 207 6.77 -14.57 13.80
N ASN A 208 7.90 -13.98 13.43
CA ASN A 208 8.29 -12.63 13.79
C ASN A 208 8.73 -11.90 12.53
N GLY A 209 8.29 -10.67 12.34
CA GLY A 209 8.58 -9.95 11.11
C GLY A 209 8.05 -8.53 11.06
N ALA A 210 8.60 -7.72 10.16
CA ALA A 210 8.04 -6.41 9.83
C ALA A 210 6.88 -6.56 8.83
N ILE A 211 5.85 -5.75 9.01
CA ILE A 211 4.68 -5.68 8.12
C ILE A 211 4.65 -4.28 7.49
N MET A 212 4.61 -4.25 6.17
CA MET A 212 4.57 -3.02 5.37
C MET A 212 3.43 -3.13 4.36
N GLY A 213 2.80 -2.02 4.01
CA GLY A 213 1.78 -2.06 2.97
C GLY A 213 0.86 -0.85 2.94
N LEU A 214 0.06 -0.82 1.88
CA LEU A 214 -0.92 0.23 1.60
C LEU A 214 -2.12 -0.39 0.87
N GLY A 215 -3.17 0.40 0.69
CA GLY A 215 -4.33 -0.01 -0.08
C GLY A 215 -5.55 0.81 0.31
N SER A 216 -6.73 0.18 0.27
CA SER A 216 -8.00 0.78 0.66
C SER A 216 -8.76 -0.13 1.62
N VAL A 217 -9.50 0.45 2.57
CA VAL A 217 -10.28 -0.28 3.59
C VAL A 217 -11.73 0.18 3.64
N ASN A 218 -12.63 -0.77 3.90
CA ASN A 218 -14.06 -0.52 4.07
C ASN A 218 -14.38 -0.29 5.55
N GLY A 219 -13.94 0.87 6.03
CA GLY A 219 -13.96 1.24 7.43
C GLY A 219 -12.85 0.57 8.24
N ALA A 220 -12.64 1.06 9.45
CA ALA A 220 -11.66 0.50 10.37
C ALA A 220 -12.12 0.66 11.82
N ARG A 221 -11.94 -0.38 12.62
CA ARG A 221 -11.99 -0.30 14.09
C ARG A 221 -10.61 -0.07 14.63
N PHE A 222 -10.45 0.93 15.50
CA PHE A 222 -9.19 1.19 16.17
C PHE A 222 -9.29 0.87 17.67
N SER A 223 -8.21 0.43 18.29
CA SER A 223 -8.16 0.21 19.74
C SER A 223 -7.86 1.49 20.53
N ASP A 224 -7.31 2.50 19.86
CA ASP A 224 -6.77 3.75 20.44
C ASP A 224 -7.35 5.02 19.79
N ALA A 225 -8.33 4.87 18.89
CA ALA A 225 -9.00 5.98 18.19
C ALA A 225 -10.49 5.64 17.91
N PRO A 226 -11.34 6.63 17.58
CA PRO A 226 -12.70 6.38 17.13
C PRO A 226 -12.75 5.57 15.84
N ASP A 227 -13.80 4.76 15.66
CA ASP A 227 -14.05 4.01 14.41
C ASP A 227 -14.07 4.94 13.18
N MET A 228 -13.59 4.43 12.05
CA MET A 228 -13.72 5.06 10.74
C MET A 228 -14.90 4.43 9.97
N PRO A 229 -16.05 5.11 9.82
CA PRO A 229 -17.23 4.57 9.15
C PRO A 229 -17.27 4.89 7.64
N SER A 230 -16.12 4.91 6.96
CA SER A 230 -16.02 5.24 5.52
C SER A 230 -15.60 4.04 4.68
N ALA A 231 -16.31 3.78 3.58
CA ALA A 231 -16.09 2.62 2.71
C ALA A 231 -15.09 2.87 1.56
N ILE A 232 -14.89 4.14 1.20
CA ILE A 232 -14.06 4.57 0.07
C ILE A 232 -12.91 5.38 0.65
N THR A 233 -11.77 4.71 0.81
CA THR A 233 -10.61 5.25 1.54
C THR A 233 -9.30 4.86 0.85
N GLU A 234 -8.23 5.56 1.19
CA GLU A 234 -6.85 5.11 0.93
C GLU A 234 -6.10 5.07 2.26
N PHE A 235 -5.33 4.02 2.51
CA PHE A 235 -4.54 3.82 3.74
C PHE A 235 -3.07 3.51 3.47
N ILE A 236 -2.25 3.79 4.48
CA ILE A 236 -0.84 3.39 4.59
C ILE A 236 -0.60 2.78 5.97
N ILE A 237 0.08 1.64 6.04
CA ILE A 237 0.58 1.09 7.31
C ILE A 237 1.70 1.98 7.81
N THR A 238 1.51 2.60 8.97
CA THR A 238 2.50 3.49 9.60
C THR A 238 3.41 2.74 10.55
N ARG A 239 2.94 1.61 11.09
CA ARG A 239 3.73 0.65 11.85
C ARG A 239 3.09 -0.73 11.74
N GLY A 240 3.87 -1.74 11.38
CA GLY A 240 3.39 -3.11 11.30
C GLY A 240 4.43 -4.09 11.83
N GLN A 241 4.02 -4.94 12.75
CA GLN A 241 4.89 -5.95 13.36
C GLN A 241 4.11 -7.26 13.53
N LEU A 242 4.74 -8.36 13.16
CA LEU A 242 4.32 -9.70 13.54
C LEU A 242 5.17 -10.15 14.74
N THR A 243 4.51 -10.61 15.80
CA THR A 243 5.17 -11.16 17.00
C THR A 243 4.49 -12.45 17.39
N ASP A 244 5.24 -13.54 17.42
CA ASP A 244 4.75 -14.89 17.70
C ASP A 244 3.51 -15.30 16.88
N GLY A 245 3.41 -14.80 15.64
CA GLY A 245 2.30 -15.06 14.73
C GLY A 245 1.10 -14.12 14.88
N ALA A 246 1.12 -13.17 15.83
CA ALA A 246 0.08 -12.16 15.98
C ALA A 246 0.50 -10.84 15.30
N ALA A 247 -0.38 -10.27 14.48
CA ALA A 247 -0.11 -9.02 13.77
C ALA A 247 -0.60 -7.81 14.57
N GLN A 248 0.29 -6.83 14.76
CA GLN A 248 -0.01 -5.52 15.32
C GLN A 248 0.22 -4.46 14.24
N ILE A 249 -0.85 -3.79 13.84
CA ILE A 249 -0.84 -2.84 12.71
C ILE A 249 -1.43 -1.52 13.18
N ALA A 250 -0.66 -0.45 13.01
CA ALA A 250 -1.17 0.92 13.00
C ALA A 250 -1.17 1.43 11.55
N LEU A 251 -2.24 2.11 11.18
CA LEU A 251 -2.40 2.71 9.86
C LEU A 251 -2.95 4.13 9.96
N SER A 252 -2.75 4.88 8.88
CA SER A 252 -3.44 6.13 8.62
C SER A 252 -4.24 5.98 7.33
N ALA A 253 -5.47 6.48 7.33
CA ALA A 253 -6.38 6.43 6.20
C ALA A 253 -7.04 7.79 5.97
N VAL A 254 -7.44 8.06 4.73
CA VAL A 254 -8.21 9.24 4.32
C VAL A 254 -9.49 8.79 3.66
N ASP A 255 -10.57 9.53 3.87
CA ASP A 255 -11.83 9.33 3.16
C ASP A 255 -12.07 10.36 2.03
N MET A 256 -13.23 10.29 1.40
CA MET A 256 -13.60 11.20 0.32
C MET A 256 -13.79 12.67 0.75
N ALA A 257 -14.02 12.93 2.04
CA ALA A 257 -14.11 14.28 2.59
C ALA A 257 -12.73 14.88 2.89
N GLY A 258 -11.66 14.05 2.82
CA GLY A 258 -10.31 14.43 3.21
C GLY A 258 -10.07 14.26 4.71
N ASP A 259 -11.00 13.65 5.46
CA ASP A 259 -10.83 13.39 6.88
C ASP A 259 -9.80 12.27 7.07
N VAL A 260 -8.83 12.52 7.96
CA VAL A 260 -7.74 11.58 8.24
C VAL A 260 -8.03 10.83 9.53
N PHE A 261 -8.03 9.50 9.44
CA PHE A 261 -8.21 8.58 10.55
C PHE A 261 -6.87 7.88 10.81
N SER A 262 -6.50 7.69 12.07
CA SER A 262 -5.22 7.05 12.41
C SER A 262 -5.30 6.35 13.76
N GLY A 263 -4.78 5.14 13.81
CA GLY A 263 -4.77 4.32 15.02
C GLY A 263 -4.29 2.90 14.78
N THR A 264 -4.27 2.13 15.84
CA THR A 264 -3.96 0.69 15.86
C THR A 264 -5.23 -0.09 15.55
N VAL A 265 -5.25 -0.85 14.45
CA VAL A 265 -6.45 -1.56 14.00
C VAL A 265 -6.73 -2.83 14.79
N GLN A 266 -8.01 -3.14 14.95
CA GLN A 266 -8.47 -4.36 15.58
C GLN A 266 -8.60 -5.50 14.55
N ARG A 267 -8.18 -6.69 14.95
CA ARG A 267 -8.38 -7.94 14.20
C ARG A 267 -9.87 -8.13 13.88
N GLY A 268 -10.20 -8.46 12.62
CA GLY A 268 -11.59 -8.62 12.15
C GLY A 268 -12.34 -7.29 11.92
N GLY A 269 -11.70 -6.15 12.17
CA GLY A 269 -12.29 -4.81 12.11
C GLY A 269 -11.78 -3.94 10.95
N VAL A 270 -10.97 -4.49 10.03
CA VAL A 270 -10.31 -3.74 8.95
C VAL A 270 -10.42 -4.50 7.61
N PRO A 271 -11.64 -4.63 7.06
CA PRO A 271 -11.84 -5.27 5.76
C PRO A 271 -11.28 -4.40 4.62
N VAL A 272 -10.67 -5.04 3.62
CA VAL A 272 -10.22 -4.37 2.39
C VAL A 272 -11.41 -3.83 1.59
N SER A 273 -11.27 -2.61 1.04
CA SER A 273 -12.24 -1.99 0.13
C SER A 273 -12.00 -2.46 -1.31
N ILE A 274 -10.92 -2.01 -1.97
CA ILE A 274 -10.58 -2.43 -3.34
C ILE A 274 -9.45 -3.46 -3.35
N THR A 275 -8.35 -3.14 -2.66
CA THR A 275 -7.14 -4.00 -2.61
C THR A 275 -6.25 -3.56 -1.46
N ALA A 276 -5.42 -4.48 -0.96
CA ALA A 276 -4.26 -4.13 -0.13
C ALA A 276 -3.01 -4.87 -0.63
N GLU A 277 -1.91 -4.13 -0.74
CA GLU A 277 -0.59 -4.62 -1.08
C GLU A 277 0.24 -4.69 0.19
N ILE A 278 0.60 -5.89 0.61
CA ILE A 278 1.29 -6.14 1.86
C ILE A 278 2.59 -6.89 1.60
N VAL A 279 3.64 -6.54 2.34
CA VAL A 279 4.87 -7.31 2.46
C VAL A 279 5.06 -7.66 3.93
N VAL A 280 5.31 -8.95 4.21
CA VAL A 280 5.71 -9.45 5.53
C VAL A 280 7.12 -10.00 5.41
N ARG A 281 8.08 -9.41 6.12
CA ARG A 281 9.49 -9.84 6.12
C ARG A 281 9.87 -10.38 7.47
N ALA A 282 10.43 -11.59 7.52
CA ALA A 282 10.94 -12.21 8.73
C ALA A 282 12.10 -11.40 9.34
N ILE A 283 12.21 -11.40 10.67
CA ILE A 283 13.31 -10.79 11.44
C ILE A 283 13.95 -11.77 12.41
#